data_AF-A0A7M2Z1P6-F1
#
_entry.id   AF-A0A7M2Z1P6-F1
#
_cell.length_a   1.000
_cell.length_b   1.000
_cell.length_c   1.000
_cell.angle_alpha   90.00
_cell.angle_beta   90.00
_cell.angle_gamma   90.00
#
_symmetry.space_group_name_H-M   'P 1'
#
loop_
_entity.id
_entity.type
_entity.pdbx_description
1 polymer ?
#
loop_
_entity_poly.entity_id
_entity_poly.type
_entity_poly.pdbx_seq_one_letter_code
_entity_poly.pdbx_strand_id
1 'polypeptide(L)'
;MPQPKFSDIRRICQTDGWEERKGASGKRGDHFRYGKVLEDCRILRTRASHGDDEIGDPSLWRRIWRDQLALESEDQFWEALENGKPVDRTRSAPAPAGPSLPGWLVDSLIRKVGMSPEEIARMTEQEGRERLNEFYSQPPE
;
A
#
# COMPACT_ATOMS: atom_id res chain seq x y z
N MET A 1 10.68 -6.87 -24.00
CA MET A 1 10.80 -7.62 -22.72
C MET A 1 10.12 -8.97 -22.89
N PRO A 2 10.59 -10.03 -22.22
CA PRO A 2 9.94 -11.34 -22.25
C PRO A 2 8.52 -11.27 -21.67
N GLN A 3 7.65 -12.20 -22.08
CA GLN A 3 6.31 -12.32 -21.50
C GLN A 3 6.43 -12.93 -20.09
N PRO A 4 5.85 -12.30 -19.06
CA PRO A 4 5.97 -12.79 -17.68
C PRO A 4 5.11 -14.03 -17.47
N LYS A 5 5.67 -15.03 -16.81
CA LYS A 5 4.97 -16.27 -16.44
C LYS A 5 4.61 -16.30 -14.97
N PHE A 6 3.66 -17.16 -14.61
CA PHE A 6 3.37 -17.41 -13.20
C PHE A 6 4.56 -18.03 -12.45
N SER A 7 5.46 -18.75 -13.13
CA SER A 7 6.72 -19.23 -12.55
C SER A 7 7.69 -18.11 -12.18
N ASP A 8 7.73 -17.05 -12.99
CA ASP A 8 8.56 -15.86 -12.70
C ASP A 8 8.08 -15.16 -11.42
N ILE A 9 6.76 -15.11 -11.19
CA ILE A 9 6.20 -14.60 -9.92
C ILE A 9 6.67 -15.43 -8.73
N ARG A 10 6.68 -16.77 -8.87
CA ARG A 10 7.18 -17.65 -7.79
C ARG A 10 8.68 -17.40 -7.55
N ARG A 11 9.46 -17.29 -8.63
CA ARG A 11 10.90 -17.08 -8.56
C ARG A 11 11.25 -15.74 -7.91
N ILE A 12 10.58 -14.64 -8.29
CA ILE A 12 10.83 -13.35 -7.64
C ILE A 12 10.44 -13.41 -6.17
N CYS A 13 9.33 -14.05 -5.82
CA CYS A 13 8.91 -14.19 -4.43
C CYS A 13 9.96 -14.95 -3.61
N GLN A 14 10.58 -15.99 -4.17
CA GLN A 14 11.66 -16.72 -3.52
C GLN A 14 12.94 -15.88 -3.38
N THR A 15 13.41 -15.26 -4.46
CA THR A 15 14.60 -14.40 -4.48
C THR A 15 14.48 -13.24 -3.50
N ASP A 16 13.30 -12.65 -3.45
CA ASP A 16 13.00 -11.46 -2.67
C ASP A 16 12.49 -11.79 -1.26
N GLY A 17 12.58 -13.06 -0.81
CA GLY A 17 12.29 -13.45 0.57
C GLY A 17 10.85 -13.25 1.01
N TRP A 18 9.88 -13.53 0.13
CA TRP A 18 8.46 -13.55 0.49
C TRP A 18 8.12 -14.83 1.25
N GLU A 19 7.18 -14.72 2.18
CA GLU A 19 6.67 -15.86 2.92
C GLU A 19 5.52 -16.53 2.14
N GLU A 20 5.66 -17.83 1.85
CA GLU A 20 4.54 -18.62 1.33
C GLU A 20 3.51 -18.87 2.45
N ARG A 21 2.29 -18.40 2.24
CA ARG A 21 1.18 -18.54 3.19
C ARG A 21 0.26 -19.68 2.80
N LYS A 22 -0.09 -20.50 3.79
CA LYS A 22 -1.14 -21.51 3.64
C LYS A 22 -2.53 -20.87 3.75
N GLY A 23 -3.53 -21.46 3.12
CA GLY A 23 -4.93 -21.04 3.29
C GLY A 23 -5.41 -21.25 4.74
N ALA A 24 -6.57 -20.70 5.09
CA ALA A 24 -7.14 -20.80 6.44
C ALA A 24 -7.33 -22.25 6.94
N SER A 25 -7.51 -23.21 6.04
CA SER A 25 -7.59 -24.64 6.33
C SER A 25 -6.24 -25.35 6.42
N GLY A 26 -5.12 -24.63 6.30
CA GLY A 26 -3.78 -25.19 6.21
C GLY A 26 -3.44 -25.86 4.87
N LYS A 27 -4.39 -25.95 3.93
CA LYS A 27 -4.18 -26.56 2.61
C LYS A 27 -3.58 -25.55 1.61
N ARG A 28 -2.72 -26.06 0.72
CA ARG A 28 -2.33 -25.36 -0.51
C ARG A 28 -3.53 -25.41 -1.45
N GLY A 29 -4.03 -24.24 -1.84
CA GLY A 29 -5.16 -24.12 -2.76
C GLY A 29 -4.73 -24.39 -4.20
N ASP A 30 -5.41 -23.77 -5.15
CA ASP A 30 -5.08 -23.76 -6.58
C ASP A 30 -3.93 -22.80 -6.96
N HIS A 31 -3.47 -22.00 -5.99
CA HIS A 31 -2.41 -21.01 -6.16
C HIS A 31 -1.44 -21.04 -4.97
N PHE A 32 -0.18 -20.72 -5.26
CA PHE A 32 0.75 -20.25 -4.25
C PHE A 32 0.34 -18.85 -3.80
N ARG A 33 0.33 -18.61 -2.49
CA ARG A 33 -0.01 -17.32 -1.90
C ARG A 33 1.21 -16.82 -1.17
N TYR A 34 1.61 -15.58 -1.43
CA TYR A 34 2.79 -14.97 -0.82
C TYR A 34 2.40 -13.73 -0.04
N GLY A 35 3.08 -13.52 1.09
CA GLY A 35 3.02 -12.29 1.85
C GLY A 35 4.41 -11.74 2.12
N LYS A 36 4.56 -10.42 2.07
CA LYS A 36 5.79 -9.72 2.48
C LYS A 36 5.42 -8.53 3.33
N VAL A 37 6.04 -8.44 4.51
CA VAL A 37 5.96 -7.27 5.38
C VAL A 37 7.10 -6.34 5.00
N LEU A 38 6.79 -5.09 4.69
CA LEU A 38 7.77 -4.05 4.42
C LEU A 38 8.17 -3.34 5.72
N GLU A 39 9.27 -2.59 5.68
CA GLU A 39 9.79 -1.83 6.82
C GLU A 39 8.81 -0.75 7.30
N ASP A 40 7.98 -0.22 6.39
CA ASP A 40 6.90 0.72 6.70
C ASP A 40 5.60 0.05 7.17
N CYS A 41 5.67 -1.22 7.59
CA CYS A 41 4.56 -2.06 8.04
C CYS A 41 3.48 -2.35 6.97
N ARG A 42 3.64 -1.93 5.71
CA ARG A 42 2.74 -2.39 4.64
C ARG A 42 2.90 -3.90 4.44
N ILE A 43 1.77 -4.56 4.21
CA ILE A 43 1.72 -6.00 3.91
C ILE A 43 1.36 -6.18 2.45
N LEU A 44 2.35 -6.55 1.64
CA LEU A 44 2.13 -6.93 0.25
C LEU A 44 1.61 -8.36 0.16
N ARG A 45 0.78 -8.62 -0.86
CA ARG A 45 0.20 -9.92 -1.13
C ARG A 45 0.16 -10.16 -2.63
N THR A 46 0.65 -11.32 -3.04
CA THR A 46 0.53 -11.78 -4.42
C THR A 46 0.15 -13.25 -4.48
N ARG A 47 -0.32 -13.69 -5.65
CA ARG A 47 -0.67 -15.08 -5.93
C ARG A 47 -0.07 -15.50 -7.26
N ALA A 48 0.43 -16.72 -7.30
CA ALA A 48 0.90 -17.33 -8.53
C ALA A 48 0.16 -18.65 -8.77
N SER A 49 -0.33 -18.85 -10.00
CA SER A 49 -0.85 -20.15 -10.42
C SER A 49 0.22 -21.23 -10.24
N HIS A 50 -0.19 -22.49 -10.15
CA HIS A 50 0.74 -23.62 -10.19
C HIS A 50 1.36 -23.82 -11.59
N GLY A 51 0.65 -23.41 -12.64
CA GLY A 51 1.09 -23.54 -14.04
C GLY A 51 2.32 -22.69 -14.38
N ASP A 52 2.84 -22.92 -15.59
CA ASP A 52 3.91 -22.12 -16.21
C ASP A 52 3.40 -21.19 -17.32
N ASP A 53 2.07 -20.99 -17.35
CA ASP A 53 1.43 -20.17 -18.37
C ASP A 53 1.89 -18.71 -18.27
N GLU A 54 1.92 -18.06 -19.43
CA GLU A 54 2.10 -16.61 -19.52
C GLU A 54 0.91 -15.89 -18.86
N ILE A 55 1.18 -14.77 -18.22
CA ILE A 55 0.13 -13.93 -17.64
C ILE A 55 -0.75 -13.36 -18.77
N GLY A 56 -0.15 -13.07 -19.94
CA GLY A 56 -0.82 -12.77 -21.22
C GLY A 56 -1.62 -11.47 -21.30
N ASP A 57 -2.25 -11.06 -20.20
CA ASP A 57 -2.99 -9.81 -20.06
C ASP A 57 -2.08 -8.69 -19.53
N PRO A 58 -1.78 -7.64 -20.33
CA PRO A 58 -0.95 -6.52 -19.90
C PRO A 58 -1.50 -5.73 -18.72
N SER A 59 -2.84 -5.67 -18.57
CA SER A 59 -3.49 -4.94 -17.46
C SER A 59 -3.34 -5.71 -16.16
N LEU A 60 -3.51 -7.04 -16.21
CA LEU A 60 -3.23 -7.92 -15.09
C LEU A 60 -1.75 -7.87 -14.72
N TRP A 61 -0.87 -7.93 -15.70
CA TRP A 61 0.58 -7.84 -15.46
C TRP A 61 0.95 -6.53 -14.77
N ARG A 62 0.43 -5.39 -15.27
CA ARG A 62 0.63 -4.09 -14.64
C ARG A 62 0.20 -4.06 -13.18
N ARG A 63 -0.99 -4.63 -12.90
CA ARG A 63 -1.49 -4.74 -11.53
C ARG A 63 -0.59 -5.60 -10.65
N ILE A 64 0.00 -6.67 -11.19
CA ILE A 64 0.89 -7.55 -10.44
C ILE A 64 2.16 -6.82 -10.06
N TRP A 65 2.94 -6.29 -11.02
CA TRP A 65 4.21 -5.67 -10.69
C TRP A 65 4.03 -4.39 -9.86
N ARG A 66 3.04 -3.55 -10.19
CA ARG A 66 2.85 -2.26 -9.53
C ARG A 66 2.12 -2.38 -8.19
N ASP A 67 0.98 -3.06 -8.16
CA ASP A 67 0.08 -2.99 -7.00
C ASP A 67 0.31 -4.16 -6.03
N GLN A 68 0.68 -5.34 -6.53
CA GLN A 68 0.93 -6.50 -5.68
C GLN A 68 2.37 -6.60 -5.22
N LEU A 69 3.32 -6.44 -6.14
CA LEU A 69 4.76 -6.53 -5.86
C LEU A 69 5.39 -5.19 -5.45
N ALA A 70 4.65 -4.08 -5.61
CA ALA A 70 5.09 -2.71 -5.30
C ALA A 70 6.44 -2.33 -5.94
N LEU A 71 6.60 -2.69 -7.22
CA LEU A 71 7.76 -2.35 -8.03
C LEU A 71 7.56 -1.00 -8.70
N GLU A 72 8.64 -0.28 -8.98
CA GLU A 72 8.58 1.02 -9.68
C GLU A 72 8.36 0.86 -11.19
N SER A 73 8.89 -0.21 -11.76
CA SER A 73 8.80 -0.52 -13.19
C SER A 73 8.77 -2.03 -13.43
N GLU A 74 8.44 -2.40 -14.67
CA GLU A 74 8.58 -3.78 -15.14
C GLU A 74 10.06 -4.20 -15.23
N ASP A 75 10.98 -3.29 -15.57
CA ASP A 75 12.41 -3.61 -15.65
C ASP A 75 12.97 -4.08 -14.29
N GLN A 76 12.54 -3.46 -13.19
CA GLN A 76 12.94 -3.84 -11.84
C GLN A 76 12.60 -5.31 -11.51
N PHE A 77 11.50 -5.83 -12.09
CA PHE A 77 11.14 -7.24 -11.95
C PHE A 77 12.17 -8.14 -12.62
N TRP A 78 12.53 -7.84 -13.86
CA TRP A 78 13.48 -8.63 -14.65
C TRP A 78 14.90 -8.55 -14.09
N GLU A 79 15.34 -7.35 -13.67
CA GLU A 79 16.64 -7.15 -13.02
C GLU A 79 16.77 -7.96 -11.73
N ALA A 80 15.71 -8.06 -10.92
CA ALA A 80 15.72 -8.87 -9.71
C ALA A 80 15.85 -10.37 -10.00
N LEU A 81 15.19 -10.85 -11.06
CA LEU A 81 15.28 -12.24 -11.49
C LEU A 81 16.65 -12.58 -12.08
N GLU A 82 17.24 -11.65 -12.85
CA GLU A 82 18.56 -11.81 -13.47
C GLU A 82 19.68 -11.77 -12.43
N ASN A 83 19.66 -10.76 -11.54
CA ASN A 83 20.70 -10.56 -10.55
C ASN A 83 20.56 -11.46 -9.32
N GLY A 84 19.38 -12.08 -9.12
CA GLY A 84 19.09 -12.92 -7.96
C GLY A 84 19.13 -12.15 -6.64
N LYS A 85 18.82 -10.85 -6.67
CA LYS A 85 18.85 -9.97 -5.49
C LYS A 85 17.45 -9.55 -5.07
N PRO A 86 17.18 -9.39 -3.75
CA PRO A 86 15.95 -8.77 -3.27
C PRO A 86 15.75 -7.37 -3.84
N VAL A 87 14.49 -7.00 -4.03
CA VAL A 87 14.12 -5.67 -4.53
C VAL A 87 14.05 -4.69 -3.37
N ASP A 88 14.79 -3.59 -3.51
CA ASP A 88 14.69 -2.45 -2.61
C ASP A 88 13.35 -1.71 -2.82
N ARG A 89 12.56 -1.61 -1.73
CA ARG A 89 11.26 -0.93 -1.66
C ARG A 89 11.24 0.16 -0.61
N THR A 90 12.40 0.61 -0.14
CA THR A 90 12.53 1.64 0.90
C THR A 90 12.04 3.01 0.49
N ARG A 91 11.63 3.20 -0.78
CA ARG A 91 10.88 4.38 -1.22
C ARG A 91 9.45 4.34 -0.68
N SER A 92 9.33 4.59 0.62
CA SER A 92 8.10 5.13 1.19
C SER A 92 7.87 6.47 0.49
N ALA A 93 6.69 6.69 -0.11
CA ALA A 93 6.26 8.06 -0.32
C ALA A 93 6.42 8.76 1.04
N PRO A 94 7.07 9.94 1.12
CA PRO A 94 7.22 10.61 2.40
C PRO A 94 5.84 10.64 3.05
N ALA A 95 5.76 10.18 4.30
CA ALA A 95 4.53 10.34 5.08
C ALA A 95 4.04 11.77 4.84
N PRO A 96 2.74 11.99 4.57
CA PRO A 96 2.25 13.29 4.15
C PRO A 96 2.81 14.34 5.10
N ALA A 97 3.64 15.22 4.54
CA ALA A 97 4.32 16.25 5.29
C ALA A 97 3.29 17.31 5.67
N GLY A 98 2.60 17.08 6.78
CA GLY A 98 1.55 17.95 7.28
C GLY A 98 1.13 17.54 8.69
N PRO A 99 0.52 18.45 9.45
CA PRO A 99 -0.03 18.11 10.75
C PRO A 99 -1.07 16.99 10.59
N SER A 100 -0.99 15.96 11.44
CA SER A 100 -2.03 14.94 11.51
C SER A 100 -3.06 15.37 12.54
N LEU A 101 -4.30 15.65 12.11
CA LEU A 101 -5.39 15.91 13.04
C LEU A 101 -6.10 14.60 13.40
N PRO A 102 -6.46 14.39 14.68
CA PRO A 102 -7.34 13.31 15.06
C PRO A 102 -8.68 13.38 14.30
N GLY A 103 -9.17 12.24 13.80
CA GLY A 103 -10.39 12.22 12.97
C GLY A 103 -11.64 12.81 13.63
N TRP A 104 -11.76 12.70 14.96
CA TRP A 104 -12.85 13.31 15.72
C TRP A 104 -12.83 14.85 15.66
N LEU A 105 -11.64 15.45 15.58
CA LEU A 105 -11.44 16.89 15.51
C LEU A 105 -11.84 17.40 14.12
N VAL A 106 -11.42 16.70 13.07
CA VAL A 106 -11.84 16.97 11.69
C VAL A 106 -13.36 16.92 11.55
N ASP A 107 -13.99 15.85 12.07
CA ASP A 107 -15.46 15.70 12.02
C ASP A 107 -16.18 16.84 12.75
N SER A 108 -15.66 17.25 13.91
CA SER A 108 -16.22 18.37 14.68
C SER A 108 -16.09 19.71 13.95
N LEU A 109 -14.93 19.98 13.35
CA LEU A 109 -14.68 21.22 12.60
C LEU A 109 -15.56 21.31 11.34
N ILE A 110 -15.78 20.19 10.63
CA ILE A 110 -16.67 20.17 9.46
C ILE A 110 -18.13 20.35 9.88
N ARG A 111 -18.61 19.51 10.82
CA ARG A 111 -20.05 19.41 11.11
C ARG A 111 -20.58 20.51 12.01
N LYS A 112 -19.76 21.00 12.95
CA LYS A 112 -20.19 22.00 13.95
C LYS A 112 -19.73 23.40 13.57
N VAL A 113 -18.44 23.54 13.25
CA VAL A 113 -17.84 24.84 12.92
C VAL A 113 -18.08 25.23 11.45
N GLY A 114 -18.33 24.26 10.57
CA GLY A 114 -18.60 24.52 9.15
C GLY A 114 -17.34 24.79 8.32
N MET A 115 -16.16 24.38 8.79
CA MET A 115 -14.90 24.60 8.08
C MET A 115 -14.74 23.65 6.88
N SER A 116 -14.08 24.14 5.83
CA SER A 116 -13.81 23.31 4.66
C SER A 116 -12.66 22.31 4.93
N PRO A 117 -12.67 21.11 4.30
CA PRO A 117 -11.57 20.16 4.42
C PRO A 117 -10.21 20.73 4.03
N GLU A 118 -10.16 21.68 3.09
CA GLU A 118 -8.92 22.32 2.64
C GLU A 118 -8.30 23.22 3.72
N GLU A 119 -9.13 23.94 4.47
CA GLU A 119 -8.66 24.75 5.60
C GLU A 119 -8.19 23.85 6.75
N ILE A 120 -8.94 22.78 7.02
CA ILE A 120 -8.59 21.80 8.07
C ILE A 120 -7.26 21.08 7.76
N ALA A 121 -6.97 20.83 6.48
CA ALA A 121 -5.72 20.17 6.08
C ALA A 121 -4.46 21.05 6.30
N ARG A 122 -4.62 22.37 6.45
CA ARG A 122 -3.50 23.31 6.61
C ARG A 122 -3.21 23.69 8.06
N MET A 123 -4.07 23.29 9.00
CA MET A 123 -3.96 23.63 10.41
C MET A 123 -3.28 22.53 11.22
N THR A 124 -2.71 22.92 12.35
CA THR A 124 -2.20 22.04 13.39
C THR A 124 -3.33 21.52 14.28
N GLU A 125 -3.08 20.44 15.02
CA GLU A 125 -4.01 19.94 16.04
C GLU A 125 -4.34 21.01 17.10
N GLN A 126 -3.38 21.88 17.42
CA GLN A 126 -3.57 22.98 18.36
C GLN A 126 -4.55 24.02 17.82
N GLU A 127 -4.34 24.51 16.59
CA GLU A 127 -5.22 25.49 15.96
C GLU A 127 -6.64 24.95 15.79
N GLY A 128 -6.78 23.67 15.43
CA GLY A 128 -8.09 23.01 15.35
C GLY A 128 -8.80 22.94 16.70
N ARG A 129 -8.08 22.64 17.79
CA ARG A 129 -8.63 22.66 19.15
C ARG A 129 -9.04 24.06 19.59
N GLU A 130 -8.23 25.06 19.30
CA GLU A 130 -8.52 26.46 19.63
C GLU A 130 -9.80 26.94 18.92
N ARG A 131 -9.96 26.62 17.63
CA ARG A 131 -11.21 26.93 16.91
C ARG A 131 -12.43 26.22 17.44
N LEU A 132 -12.28 24.95 17.82
CA LEU A 132 -13.39 24.21 18.41
C LEU A 132 -13.76 24.77 19.79
N ASN A 133 -12.78 25.17 20.60
CA ASN A 133 -13.00 25.81 21.90
C ASN A 133 -13.68 27.17 21.75
N GLU A 134 -13.26 27.99 20.78
CA GLU A 134 -13.87 29.29 20.49
C GLU A 134 -15.36 29.11 20.13
N PHE A 135 -15.68 28.16 19.24
CA PHE A 135 -17.06 27.84 18.88
C PHE A 135 -17.91 27.45 20.08
N TYR A 136 -17.41 26.62 21.00
CA TYR A 136 -18.15 26.26 22.22
C TYR A 136 -18.22 27.38 23.27
N SER A 137 -17.34 28.37 23.20
CA SER A 137 -17.30 29.48 24.15
C SER A 137 -18.27 30.61 23.79
N GLN A 138 -18.82 30.61 22.57
CA GLN A 138 -19.85 31.57 22.16
C GLN A 138 -21.24 31.07 22.58
N PRO A 139 -22.10 31.93 23.16
CA PRO A 139 -23.48 31.57 23.44
C PRO A 139 -24.22 31.30 22.12
N PRO A 140 -25.16 30.34 22.08
CA PRO A 140 -25.97 30.12 20.89
C PRO A 140 -26.82 31.38 20.60
N GLU A 141 -26.84 31.82 19.34
CA GLU A 141 -27.82 32.80 18.85
C GLU A 141 -29.26 32.28 18.94
#